data_AF-A0A1J5S8W6-F1
#
_entry.id   AF-A0A1J5S8W6-F1
#
_cell.length_a   1.000
_cell.length_b   1.000
_cell.length_c   1.000
_cell.angle_alpha   90.00
_cell.angle_beta   90.00
_cell.angle_gamma   90.00
#
_symmetry.space_group_name_H-M   'P 1'
#
loop_
_entity.id
_entity.type
_entity.pdbx_description
1 polymer ?
#
loop_
_entity_poly.entity_id
_entity_poly.type
_entity_poly.pdbx_seq_one_letter_code
_entity_poly.pdbx_strand_id
1 'polypeptide(L)'
;MNEKPYWYRLLDLVERRGYFWNGLTIPFIIGSRQYIEPSEDLQTISELINEINNSPYNVSVLKCCRIGEYVFSLSNASNQEIYGGVDNIVIIDSSFSTVASSNDIIKELELKYDDLIHSETYSKTDGEWGDYTDKEINLLIEINTTS
;
A
#
# COMPACT_ATOMS: atom_id res chain seq x y z
N MET A 1 -23.66 6.10 2.24
CA MET A 1 -22.61 5.58 1.34
C MET A 1 -21.36 5.56 2.19
N ASN A 2 -20.79 4.37 2.43
CA ASN A 2 -19.53 4.30 3.16
C ASN A 2 -18.46 4.98 2.30
N GLU A 3 -17.77 5.94 2.89
CA GLU A 3 -16.65 6.61 2.26
C GLU A 3 -15.57 5.58 1.92
N LYS A 4 -14.87 5.78 0.80
CA LYS A 4 -13.78 4.88 0.38
C LYS A 4 -12.62 5.00 1.38
N PRO A 5 -12.00 3.89 1.81
CA PRO A 5 -10.83 3.93 2.68
C PRO A 5 -9.70 4.80 2.10
N TYR A 6 -8.90 5.46 2.95
CA TYR A 6 -7.81 6.35 2.50
C TYR A 6 -6.85 5.63 1.54
N TRP A 7 -6.51 4.37 1.81
CA TRP A 7 -5.60 3.59 0.97
C TRP A 7 -6.18 3.39 -0.43
N TYR A 8 -7.50 3.20 -0.55
CA TYR A 8 -8.14 3.08 -1.85
C TYR A 8 -8.05 4.41 -2.61
N ARG A 9 -8.40 5.52 -1.94
CA ARG A 9 -8.36 6.87 -2.52
C ARG A 9 -6.96 7.22 -3.00
N LEU A 10 -5.94 6.86 -2.21
CA LEU A 10 -4.53 7.03 -2.54
C LEU A 10 -4.12 6.25 -3.79
N LEU A 11 -4.38 4.93 -3.81
CA LEU A 11 -3.99 4.09 -4.93
C LEU A 11 -4.71 4.49 -6.23
N ASP A 12 -5.99 4.83 -6.16
CA ASP A 12 -6.80 5.32 -7.30
C ASP A 12 -6.25 6.64 -7.86
N LEU A 13 -5.89 7.61 -7.01
CA LEU A 13 -5.32 8.88 -7.48
C LEU A 13 -3.96 8.67 -8.14
N VAL A 14 -3.09 7.89 -7.50
CA VAL A 14 -1.75 7.58 -8.01
C VAL A 14 -1.81 6.90 -9.37
N GLU A 15 -2.71 5.93 -9.53
CA GLU A 15 -2.91 5.21 -10.79
C GLU A 15 -3.41 6.16 -11.89
N ARG A 16 -4.44 6.98 -11.61
CA ARG A 16 -5.00 7.93 -12.60
C ARG A 16 -4.01 9.00 -13.05
N ARG A 17 -3.13 9.43 -12.16
CA ARG A 17 -2.14 10.47 -12.45
C ARG A 17 -0.86 9.93 -13.09
N GLY A 18 -0.67 8.61 -13.08
CA GLY A 18 0.53 7.96 -13.62
C GLY A 18 1.82 8.32 -12.86
N TYR A 19 1.70 8.76 -11.59
CA TYR A 19 2.85 9.18 -10.79
C TYR A 19 3.78 8.01 -10.46
N PHE A 20 3.23 6.79 -10.32
CA PHE A 20 3.97 5.61 -9.93
C PHE A 20 3.51 4.41 -10.75
N TRP A 21 4.28 4.06 -11.79
CA TRP A 21 3.96 2.94 -12.70
C TRP A 21 3.94 1.57 -12.02
N ASN A 22 4.39 1.46 -10.77
CA ASN A 22 4.52 0.19 -10.05
C ASN A 22 3.79 0.15 -8.70
N GLY A 23 3.00 1.16 -8.31
CA GLY A 23 2.32 1.16 -7.01
C GLY A 23 3.13 1.77 -5.85
N LEU A 24 2.67 1.54 -4.60
CA LEU A 24 3.18 2.16 -3.37
C LEU A 24 3.57 1.13 -2.31
N THR A 25 4.59 1.41 -1.50
CA THR A 25 5.00 0.52 -0.40
C THR A 25 4.04 0.62 0.79
N ILE A 26 4.07 -0.38 1.68
CA ILE A 26 3.27 -0.36 2.92
C ILE A 26 3.60 0.83 3.83
N PRO A 27 4.89 1.16 4.12
CA PRO A 27 5.22 2.37 4.86
C PRO A 27 4.62 3.63 4.23
N PHE A 28 4.69 3.74 2.90
CA PHE A 28 4.14 4.90 2.19
C PHE A 28 2.63 4.98 2.37
N ILE A 29 1.91 3.86 2.24
CA ILE A 29 0.45 3.84 2.41
C ILE A 29 0.11 4.22 3.85
N ILE A 30 0.68 3.54 4.85
CA ILE A 30 0.37 3.81 6.26
C ILE A 30 0.66 5.27 6.62
N GLY A 31 1.86 5.76 6.36
CA GLY A 31 2.25 7.14 6.70
C GLY A 31 1.36 8.20 6.04
N SER A 32 0.78 7.88 4.87
CA SER A 32 -0.03 8.85 4.12
C SER A 32 -1.29 9.26 4.86
N ARG A 33 -1.75 8.41 5.79
CA ARG A 33 -2.93 8.68 6.61
C ARG A 33 -2.78 9.95 7.43
N GLN A 34 -1.57 10.33 7.84
CA GLN A 34 -1.28 11.59 8.53
C GLN A 34 -1.70 12.83 7.73
N TYR A 35 -1.77 12.72 6.40
CA TYR A 35 -2.14 13.83 5.50
C TYR A 35 -3.56 13.69 4.95
N ILE A 36 -4.01 12.45 4.71
CA ILE A 36 -5.33 12.16 4.12
C ILE A 36 -6.43 12.18 5.19
N GLU A 37 -6.16 11.65 6.38
CA GLU A 37 -7.07 11.54 7.52
C GLU A 37 -6.36 11.96 8.82
N PRO A 38 -5.95 13.24 8.97
CA PRO A 38 -5.06 13.69 10.05
C PRO A 38 -5.64 13.57 11.47
N SER A 39 -6.94 13.30 11.60
CA SER A 39 -7.60 13.06 12.89
C SER A 39 -7.57 11.60 13.34
N GLU A 40 -7.13 10.68 12.49
CA GLU A 40 -7.11 9.25 12.73
C GLU A 40 -5.69 8.78 13.05
N ASP A 41 -5.57 7.76 13.91
CA ASP A 41 -4.29 7.13 14.20
C ASP A 41 -3.76 6.35 12.98
N LEU A 42 -2.44 6.22 12.88
CA LEU A 42 -1.81 5.35 11.89
C LEU A 42 -2.26 3.90 12.09
N GLN A 43 -2.55 3.22 10.98
CA GLN A 43 -2.79 1.78 11.00
C GLN A 43 -1.48 1.02 11.16
N THR A 44 -1.52 -0.08 11.91
CA THR A 44 -0.53 -1.14 11.79
C THR A 44 -0.66 -1.85 10.44
N ILE A 45 0.38 -2.60 10.06
CA ILE A 45 0.34 -3.43 8.85
C ILE A 45 -0.81 -4.44 8.92
N SER A 46 -0.99 -5.09 10.08
CA SER A 46 -2.11 -6.02 10.28
C SER A 46 -3.47 -5.35 10.07
N GLU A 47 -3.69 -4.14 10.61
CA GLU A 47 -4.94 -3.41 10.44
C GLU A 47 -5.20 -3.05 8.97
N LEU A 48 -4.21 -2.53 8.26
CA LEU A 48 -4.33 -2.21 6.83
C LEU A 48 -4.66 -3.45 5.99
N ILE A 49 -3.93 -4.54 6.18
CA ILE A 49 -4.14 -5.79 5.42
C ILE A 49 -5.50 -6.40 5.74
N ASN A 50 -5.91 -6.41 7.00
CA ASN A 50 -7.23 -6.89 7.39
C ASN A 50 -8.34 -6.00 6.81
N GLU A 51 -8.17 -4.68 6.77
CA GLU A 51 -9.13 -3.78 6.13
C GLU A 51 -9.25 -4.07 4.64
N ILE A 52 -8.13 -4.24 3.92
CA ILE A 52 -8.12 -4.62 2.49
C ILE A 52 -8.90 -5.92 2.28
N ASN A 53 -8.62 -6.95 3.08
CA ASN A 53 -9.27 -8.27 2.99
C ASN A 53 -10.77 -8.26 3.32
N ASN A 54 -11.23 -7.28 4.11
CA ASN A 54 -12.64 -7.09 4.41
C ASN A 54 -13.33 -6.07 3.49
N SER A 55 -12.60 -5.47 2.55
CA SER A 55 -13.12 -4.52 1.57
C SER A 55 -13.68 -5.22 0.32
N PRO A 56 -14.48 -4.54 -0.52
CA PRO A 56 -14.90 -5.08 -1.81
C PRO A 56 -13.84 -4.91 -2.92
N TYR A 57 -12.64 -4.44 -2.59
CA TYR A 57 -11.61 -4.11 -3.57
C TYR A 57 -10.42 -5.07 -3.47
N ASN A 58 -9.88 -5.44 -4.63
CA ASN A 58 -8.64 -6.19 -4.70
C ASN A 58 -7.44 -5.23 -4.77
N VAL A 59 -6.35 -5.63 -4.12
CA VAL A 59 -5.06 -4.94 -4.20
C VAL A 59 -4.06 -5.94 -4.74
N SER A 60 -3.26 -5.53 -5.72
CA SER A 60 -2.14 -6.33 -6.21
C SER A 60 -0.88 -5.98 -5.44
N VAL A 61 0.00 -6.97 -5.29
CA VAL A 61 1.36 -6.80 -4.76
C VAL A 61 2.36 -7.43 -5.72
N LEU A 62 3.49 -6.74 -5.90
CA LEU A 62 4.67 -7.27 -6.58
C LEU A 62 5.94 -6.72 -5.92
N LYS A 63 7.07 -7.41 -6.10
CA LYS A 63 8.38 -6.89 -5.71
C LYS A 63 8.96 -6.07 -6.85
N CYS A 64 9.05 -4.77 -6.66
CA CYS A 64 9.60 -3.88 -7.67
C CYS A 64 11.13 -4.02 -7.70
N CYS A 65 11.67 -4.64 -8.75
CA CYS A 65 13.12 -4.86 -8.92
C CYS A 65 13.95 -3.56 -8.87
N ARG A 66 13.36 -2.41 -9.24
CA ARG A 66 14.06 -1.13 -9.26
C ARG A 66 14.37 -0.60 -7.86
N ILE A 67 13.41 -0.70 -6.94
CA ILE A 67 13.56 -0.18 -5.58
C ILE A 67 13.82 -1.28 -4.54
N GLY A 68 13.65 -2.55 -4.93
CA GLY A 68 13.86 -3.72 -4.07
C GLY A 68 12.74 -3.97 -3.06
N GLU A 69 11.59 -3.30 -3.21
CA GLU A 69 10.51 -3.28 -2.23
C GLU A 69 9.19 -3.84 -2.80
N TYR A 70 8.33 -4.31 -1.89
CA TYR A 70 6.96 -4.67 -2.22
C TYR A 70 6.11 -3.42 -2.43
N VAL A 71 5.43 -3.37 -3.56
CA VAL A 71 4.60 -2.26 -3.99
C VAL A 71 3.20 -2.76 -4.28
N PHE A 72 2.22 -1.94 -3.91
CA PHE A 72 0.80 -2.25 -3.90
C PHE A 72 0.05 -1.31 -4.86
N SER A 73 -0.89 -1.86 -5.61
CA SER A 73 -1.74 -1.14 -6.56
C SER A 73 -3.16 -1.66 -6.53
N LEU A 74 -4.14 -0.91 -7.02
CA LEU A 74 -5.48 -1.47 -7.21
C LEU A 74 -5.42 -2.64 -8.20
N SER A 75 -6.32 -3.59 -8.01
CA SER A 75 -6.44 -4.78 -8.85
C SER A 75 -7.91 -5.15 -9.03
N ASN A 76 -8.15 -6.28 -9.68
CA ASN A 76 -9.48 -6.82 -9.92
C ASN A 76 -9.48 -8.35 -9.82
N ALA A 77 -10.68 -8.93 -9.73
CA ALA A 77 -10.88 -10.37 -9.64
C ALA A 77 -10.26 -11.14 -10.82
N SER A 78 -10.28 -10.58 -12.04
CA SER A 78 -9.68 -11.24 -13.20
C SER A 78 -8.16 -11.43 -13.05
N ASN A 79 -7.46 -10.47 -12.44
CA ASN A 79 -6.04 -10.63 -12.14
C ASN A 79 -5.82 -11.74 -11.10
N GLN A 80 -6.70 -11.86 -10.11
CA GLN A 80 -6.61 -12.92 -9.11
C GLN A 80 -6.75 -14.32 -9.73
N GLU A 81 -7.61 -14.48 -10.74
CA GLU A 81 -7.75 -15.74 -11.48
C GLU A 81 -6.48 -16.09 -12.27
N ILE A 82 -5.75 -15.09 -12.77
CA ILE A 82 -4.55 -15.28 -13.60
C ILE A 82 -3.32 -15.57 -12.75
N TYR A 83 -3.10 -14.76 -11.72
CA TYR A 83 -1.86 -14.78 -10.93
C TYR A 83 -2.01 -15.55 -9.62
N GLY A 84 -3.23 -15.77 -9.16
CA GLY A 84 -3.52 -16.24 -7.80
C GLY A 84 -3.41 -15.10 -6.78
N GLY A 85 -3.45 -15.48 -5.51
CA GLY A 85 -3.44 -14.54 -4.41
C GLY A 85 -3.97 -15.17 -3.13
N VAL A 86 -4.01 -14.35 -2.08
CA VAL A 86 -4.59 -14.73 -0.80
C VAL A 86 -5.62 -13.66 -0.44
N ASP A 87 -6.86 -14.09 -0.18
CA ASP A 87 -7.98 -13.20 0.09
C ASP A 87 -8.13 -12.10 -0.97
N ASN A 88 -8.06 -10.82 -0.62
CA ASN A 88 -8.15 -9.73 -1.59
C ASN A 88 -6.79 -9.27 -2.14
N ILE A 89 -5.69 -9.92 -1.75
CA ILE A 89 -4.34 -9.61 -2.19
C ILE A 89 -3.96 -10.49 -3.37
N VAL A 90 -3.80 -9.87 -4.53
CA VAL A 90 -3.36 -10.50 -5.78
C VAL A 90 -1.84 -10.46 -5.87
N ILE A 91 -1.18 -11.61 -5.96
CA ILE A 91 0.28 -11.69 -5.96
C ILE A 91 0.75 -11.84 -7.41
N ILE A 92 1.32 -10.78 -7.99
CA ILE A 92 1.59 -10.71 -9.44
C ILE A 92 2.91 -11.38 -9.83
N ASP A 93 3.81 -11.60 -8.88
CA ASP A 93 5.12 -12.22 -9.11
C ASP A 93 5.34 -13.43 -8.18
N SER A 94 6.59 -13.85 -8.02
CA SER A 94 6.95 -14.98 -7.14
C SER A 94 7.11 -14.60 -5.67
N SER A 95 6.79 -13.34 -5.31
CA SER A 95 6.73 -12.90 -3.91
C SER A 95 5.75 -13.76 -3.16
N PHE A 96 6.02 -13.98 -1.87
CA PHE A 96 5.10 -14.74 -1.02
C PHE A 96 4.76 -16.15 -1.55
N SER A 97 5.56 -16.73 -2.44
CA SER A 97 5.27 -18.06 -3.03
C SER A 97 5.19 -19.21 -2.03
N THR A 98 5.64 -18.98 -0.79
CA THR A 98 5.55 -19.94 0.32
C THR A 98 4.47 -19.62 1.34
N VAL A 99 3.73 -18.51 1.20
CA VAL A 99 2.69 -18.13 2.17
C VAL A 99 1.42 -18.93 1.96
N ALA A 100 0.73 -19.28 3.06
CA ALA A 100 -0.52 -20.02 3.01
C ALA A 100 -1.74 -19.16 3.39
N SER A 101 -1.50 -17.99 3.97
CA SER A 101 -2.55 -17.14 4.54
C SER A 101 -2.16 -15.67 4.57
N SER A 102 -3.16 -14.78 4.70
CA SER A 102 -2.92 -13.34 4.88
C SER A 102 -2.10 -13.04 6.14
N ASN A 103 -2.20 -13.88 7.17
CA ASN A 103 -1.37 -13.76 8.38
C ASN A 103 0.12 -13.98 8.10
N ASP A 104 0.47 -14.81 7.12
CA ASP A 104 1.87 -15.02 6.74
C ASP A 104 2.39 -13.80 5.96
N ILE A 105 1.56 -13.22 5.09
CA ILE A 105 1.87 -11.95 4.40
C ILE A 105 2.09 -10.83 5.42
N ILE A 106 1.19 -10.69 6.41
CA ILE A 106 1.31 -9.70 7.49
C ILE A 106 2.66 -9.85 8.20
N LYS A 107 3.01 -11.06 8.65
CA LYS A 107 4.28 -11.30 9.36
C LYS A 107 5.51 -10.94 8.52
N GLU A 108 5.50 -11.27 7.23
CA GLU A 108 6.62 -10.93 6.33
C GLU A 108 6.74 -9.42 6.13
N LEU A 109 5.62 -8.71 6.02
CA LEU A 109 5.60 -7.25 5.90
C LEU A 109 6.01 -6.57 7.21
N GLU A 110 5.51 -7.03 8.36
CA GLU A 110 5.89 -6.55 9.69
C GLU A 110 7.39 -6.71 9.92
N LEU A 111 7.94 -7.90 9.67
CA LEU A 111 9.39 -8.15 9.77
C LEU A 111 10.22 -7.20 8.90
N LYS A 112 9.68 -6.75 7.77
CA LYS A 112 10.39 -5.93 6.79
C LYS A 112 10.23 -4.43 7.02
N TYR A 113 9.08 -3.98 7.54
CA TYR A 113 8.66 -2.59 7.47
C TYR A 113 8.27 -1.97 8.81
N ASP A 114 8.05 -2.74 9.88
CA ASP A 114 7.63 -2.17 11.16
C ASP A 114 8.64 -1.14 11.67
N ASP A 115 9.93 -1.43 11.63
CA ASP A 115 10.97 -0.49 12.08
C ASP A 115 10.92 0.84 11.32
N LEU A 116 10.60 0.80 10.01
CA LEU A 116 10.49 2.00 9.18
C LEU A 116 9.27 2.85 9.54
N ILE A 117 8.14 2.19 9.82
CA ILE A 117 6.90 2.86 10.22
C ILE A 117 7.09 3.52 11.60
N HIS A 118 7.71 2.80 12.55
CA HIS A 118 7.98 3.33 13.90
C HIS A 118 9.01 4.45 13.90
N SER A 119 9.94 4.47 12.93
CA SER A 119 10.92 5.56 12.76
C SER A 119 10.42 6.72 11.92
N GLU A 120 9.14 6.70 11.52
CA GLU A 120 8.51 7.72 10.66
C GLU A 120 9.22 7.89 9.30
N THR A 121 9.71 6.79 8.73
CA THR A 121 10.36 6.76 7.40
C THR A 121 9.48 6.04 6.38
N TYR A 122 8.67 6.83 5.68
CA TYR A 122 7.56 6.32 4.87
C TYR A 122 7.84 6.27 3.36
N SER A 123 8.75 7.10 2.84
CA SER A 123 9.07 7.15 1.41
C SER A 123 10.46 6.61 1.14
N LYS A 124 10.62 5.98 -0.04
CA LYS A 124 11.90 5.51 -0.54
C LYS A 124 12.25 6.23 -1.84
N THR A 125 13.20 7.17 -1.77
CA THR A 125 13.66 7.95 -2.92
C THR A 125 15.13 7.64 -3.19
N ASP A 126 15.46 7.36 -4.46
CA ASP A 126 16.83 7.05 -4.89
C ASP A 126 17.54 5.94 -4.08
N GLY A 127 16.74 5.01 -3.52
CA GLY A 127 17.22 3.87 -2.75
C GLY A 127 17.29 4.11 -1.23
N GLU A 128 17.06 5.34 -0.78
CA GLU A 128 17.12 5.72 0.63
C GLU A 128 15.71 5.92 1.20
N TRP A 129 15.50 5.42 2.42
CA TRP A 129 14.28 5.63 3.17
C TRP A 129 14.35 6.97 3.91
N GLY A 130 13.25 7.70 3.92
CA GLY A 130 13.11 8.96 4.61
C GLY A 130 11.65 9.39 4.70
N ASP A 131 11.46 10.64 5.07
CA ASP A 131 10.15 11.27 5.06
C ASP A 131 9.67 11.56 3.62
N TYR A 132 8.41 11.93 3.46
CA TYR A 132 7.84 12.35 2.20
C TYR A 132 8.56 13.59 1.65
N THR A 133 8.81 13.57 0.34
CA THR A 133 9.21 14.75 -0.40
C THR A 133 8.06 15.75 -0.50
N ASP A 134 8.37 17.04 -0.71
CA ASP A 134 7.33 18.07 -0.93
C ASP A 134 6.34 17.71 -2.04
N LYS A 135 6.80 17.00 -3.08
CA LYS A 135 5.94 16.55 -4.18
C LYS A 135 4.93 15.50 -3.73
N GLU A 136 5.36 14.57 -2.89
CA GLU A 136 4.49 13.53 -2.32
C GLU A 136 3.50 14.17 -1.35
N ILE A 137 3.95 15.05 -0.44
CA ILE A 137 3.05 15.75 0.49
C ILE A 137 1.97 16.52 -0.27
N ASN A 138 2.32 17.26 -1.32
CA ASN A 138 1.34 17.98 -2.14
C ASN A 138 0.31 17.05 -2.79
N LEU A 139 0.74 15.88 -3.27
CA LEU A 139 -0.17 14.85 -3.80
C LEU A 139 -1.11 14.32 -2.71
N LEU A 140 -0.58 14.04 -1.51
CA LEU A 140 -1.36 13.50 -0.39
C LEU A 140 -2.44 14.47 0.09
N ILE A 141 -2.12 15.77 0.14
CA ILE A 141 -3.08 16.82 0.50
C ILE A 141 -4.19 16.95 -0.56
N GLU A 142 -3.88 16.74 -1.84
CA GLU A 142 -4.89 16.80 -2.93
C GLU A 142 -6.01 15.75 -2.74
N ILE A 143 -5.67 14.55 -2.23
CA ILE A 143 -6.64 13.48 -1.96
C ILE A 143 -7.71 13.94 -0.97
N ASN A 144 -7.31 14.67 0.06
CA ASN A 144 -8.23 15.20 1.08
C ASN A 144 -9.22 16.21 0.46
N THR A 145 -8.79 16.98 -0.54
CA THR A 145 -9.65 18.00 -1.18
C THR A 145 -10.61 17.49 -2.24
N THR A 146 -10.44 16.24 -2.70
CA THR A 146 -11.21 15.64 -3.80
C THR A 146 -12.21 14.58 -3.35
N SER A 147 -12.36 14.39 -2.03
CA SER A 147 -13.30 13.42 -1.41
C SER A 147 -14.61 14.08 -1.00
#